data_AF-A0A355GP90-F1
#
_entry.id   AF-A0A355GP90-F1
#
_cell.length_a   1.000
_cell.length_b   1.000
_cell.length_c   1.000
_cell.angle_alpha   90.00
_cell.angle_beta   90.00
_cell.angle_gamma   90.00
#
_symmetry.space_group_name_H-M   'P 1'
#
loop_
_entity.id
_entity.type
_entity.pdbx_description
1 polymer ?
#
loop_
_entity_poly.entity_id
_entity_poly.type
_entity_poly.pdbx_seq_one_letter_code
_entity_poly.pdbx_strand_id
1 'polypeptide(L)'
;SGRTATFTFTSLDKPYVILVKARPTSETASQYFSANQTKTERNNVSLKTENWTTGVSSYQDVTIISKILEKNTTQPRAGELHWAVDYKPYDLAQPGEKLEDQLPTGIDLRMDANGSLVLAGNITANEMTLNPDGSYTIGSPVTLELGRNVSYDNATRVLSFIIPDNTKAYSFSYITDITGEPGTVTNKVSLLGSGTGQEETSKPYVISALDGSASLQRNGWISITKTDGVGAPLAGAEFTLYALDGSTVIKKGVTGSDGAVKLKVIPDGEYLLQETAVPAGYTLESVPHS
;
A
#
# COMPACT_ATOMS: atom_id res chain seq x y z
N SER A 1 40.29 10.78 7.11
CA SER A 1 41.40 9.91 6.65
C SER A 1 41.10 8.49 7.09
N GLY A 2 40.79 7.56 6.17
CA GLY A 2 40.41 6.19 6.57
C GLY A 2 39.67 5.32 5.53
N ARG A 3 39.78 5.62 4.23
CA ARG A 3 39.07 4.88 3.17
C ARG A 3 39.95 3.86 2.42
N THR A 4 41.21 3.70 2.82
CA THR A 4 42.17 2.83 2.11
C THR A 4 43.04 2.12 3.14
N ALA A 5 43.08 0.79 3.07
CA ALA A 5 44.04 -0.04 3.77
C ALA A 5 45.11 -0.51 2.78
N THR A 6 46.38 -0.29 3.09
CA THR A 6 47.50 -0.69 2.24
C THR A 6 48.30 -1.77 2.95
N PHE A 7 48.53 -2.88 2.24
CA PHE A 7 49.35 -3.99 2.70
C PHE A 7 50.54 -4.14 1.75
N THR A 8 51.76 -4.19 2.31
CA THR A 8 52.99 -4.35 1.54
C THR A 8 53.58 -5.72 1.81
N PHE A 9 53.89 -6.45 0.74
CA PHE A 9 54.52 -7.77 0.80
C PHE A 9 55.95 -7.68 0.27
N THR A 10 56.90 -8.31 0.96
CA THR A 10 58.31 -8.36 0.53
C THR A 10 58.59 -9.49 -0.46
N SER A 11 57.78 -10.55 -0.47
CA SER A 11 57.80 -11.63 -1.47
C SER A 11 56.39 -12.13 -1.78
N LEU A 12 56.11 -12.43 -3.06
CA LEU A 12 54.84 -12.98 -3.55
C LEU A 12 55.02 -14.43 -4.05
N ASP A 13 55.76 -15.24 -3.29
CA ASP A 13 56.16 -16.62 -3.61
C ASP A 13 55.17 -17.68 -3.10
N LYS A 14 54.09 -17.26 -2.43
CA LYS A 14 53.04 -18.12 -1.85
C LYS A 14 51.70 -17.38 -1.84
N PRO A 15 50.55 -18.09 -1.73
CA PRO A 15 49.26 -17.44 -1.61
C PRO A 15 49.13 -16.66 -0.29
N TYR A 16 48.47 -15.50 -0.35
CA TYR A 16 48.14 -14.67 0.80
C TYR A 16 46.62 -14.47 0.87
N VAL A 17 46.08 -14.46 2.08
CA VAL A 17 44.68 -14.11 2.35
C VAL A 17 44.65 -12.87 3.23
N ILE A 18 43.96 -11.82 2.78
CA ILE A 18 43.77 -10.59 3.54
C ILE A 18 42.30 -10.56 3.98
N LEU A 19 42.07 -10.62 5.29
CA LEU A 19 40.74 -10.45 5.87
C LEU A 19 40.63 -9.02 6.40
N VAL A 20 39.75 -8.22 5.78
CA VAL A 20 39.46 -6.85 6.23
C VAL A 20 38.03 -6.81 6.74
N LYS A 21 37.87 -6.40 8.01
CA LYS A 21 36.56 -6.05 8.56
C LYS A 21 36.40 -4.53 8.46
N ALA A 22 35.33 -4.08 7.82
CA ALA A 22 34.98 -2.68 7.73
C ALA A 22 33.54 -2.48 8.18
N ARG A 23 33.26 -1.30 8.76
CA ARG A 23 31.91 -0.83 9.06
C ARG A 23 31.79 0.62 8.60
N PRO A 24 30.60 1.07 8.17
CA PRO A 24 30.40 2.49 7.88
C PRO A 24 30.67 3.32 9.14
N THR A 25 31.14 4.56 8.95
CA THR A 25 31.18 5.54 10.03
C THR A 25 29.76 5.94 10.41
N SER A 26 29.56 6.50 11.61
CA SER A 26 28.24 6.98 12.04
C SER A 26 27.65 8.02 11.08
N GLU A 27 28.49 8.88 10.51
CA GLU A 27 28.08 9.87 9.50
C GLU A 27 27.59 9.19 8.21
N THR A 28 28.35 8.22 7.68
CA THR A 28 27.96 7.48 6.47
C THR A 28 26.70 6.64 6.71
N ALA A 29 26.57 6.00 7.88
CA ALA A 29 25.35 5.31 8.26
C ALA A 29 24.15 6.26 8.28
N SER A 30 24.28 7.44 8.90
CA SER A 30 23.21 8.44 8.94
C SER A 30 22.72 8.86 7.55
N GLN A 31 23.61 8.94 6.56
CA GLN A 31 23.25 9.25 5.17
C GLN A 31 22.51 8.10 4.47
N TYR A 32 22.79 6.84 4.82
CA TYR A 32 22.06 5.71 4.24
C TYR A 32 20.60 5.71 4.72
N PHE A 33 20.37 6.04 5.98
CA PHE A 33 19.05 6.04 6.61
C PHE A 33 18.35 7.41 6.62
N SER A 34 18.80 8.36 5.78
CA SER A 34 18.18 9.68 5.71
C SER A 34 16.92 9.75 4.83
N ALA A 35 16.60 8.67 4.10
CA ALA A 35 15.44 8.57 3.23
C ALA A 35 15.07 7.09 3.00
N ASN A 36 13.83 6.84 2.60
CA ASN A 36 13.35 5.53 2.14
C ASN A 36 14.01 5.10 0.80
N GLN A 37 15.20 4.49 0.86
CA GLN A 37 16.02 4.22 -0.33
C GLN A 37 16.76 2.88 -0.31
N THR A 38 17.42 2.57 -1.43
CA THR A 38 18.40 1.50 -1.54
C THR A 38 19.66 2.06 -2.18
N LYS A 39 20.81 1.85 -1.53
CA LYS A 39 22.10 2.35 -2.01
C LYS A 39 23.06 1.20 -2.22
N THR A 40 23.83 1.28 -3.30
CA THR A 40 24.91 0.32 -3.57
C THR A 40 26.25 1.02 -3.40
N GLU A 41 27.14 0.42 -2.62
CA GLU A 41 28.49 0.90 -2.35
C GLU A 41 29.49 -0.12 -2.87
N ARG A 42 30.56 0.36 -3.50
CA ARG A 42 31.58 -0.51 -4.09
C ARG A 42 32.80 -0.59 -3.19
N ASN A 43 33.12 -1.79 -2.72
CA ASN A 43 34.42 -2.09 -2.14
C ASN A 43 35.38 -2.54 -3.26
N ASN A 44 36.53 -1.90 -3.38
CA ASN A 44 37.52 -2.19 -4.43
C ASN A 44 38.85 -2.57 -3.80
N VAL A 45 39.49 -3.61 -4.32
CA VAL A 45 40.87 -4.00 -4.02
C VAL A 45 41.70 -3.90 -5.28
N SER A 46 42.89 -3.30 -5.17
CA SER A 46 43.84 -3.21 -6.27
C SER A 46 45.21 -3.70 -5.81
N LEU A 47 45.87 -4.53 -6.62
CA LEU A 47 47.25 -4.95 -6.44
C LEU A 47 48.13 -4.24 -7.48
N LYS A 48 49.19 -3.60 -7.01
CA LYS A 48 50.25 -3.03 -7.84
C LYS A 48 51.55 -3.79 -7.60
N THR A 49 52.26 -4.11 -8.67
CA THR A 49 53.58 -4.73 -8.64
C THR A 49 54.49 -3.99 -9.62
N GLU A 50 55.81 -4.11 -9.45
CA GLU A 50 56.78 -3.53 -10.39
C GLU A 50 56.62 -4.10 -11.81
N ASN A 51 56.13 -5.35 -11.93
CA ASN A 51 56.01 -6.07 -13.19
C ASN A 51 54.64 -5.93 -13.87
N TRP A 52 53.61 -5.41 -13.19
CA TRP A 52 52.26 -5.24 -13.74
C TRP A 52 51.91 -3.75 -13.80
N THR A 53 52.25 -3.09 -14.91
CA THR A 53 52.12 -1.65 -15.12
C THR A 53 50.70 -1.11 -14.96
N THR A 54 49.68 -1.90 -15.30
CA THR A 54 48.27 -1.53 -15.12
C THR A 54 47.66 -2.00 -13.78
N GLY A 55 48.37 -2.83 -13.02
CA GLY A 55 47.85 -3.52 -11.84
C GLY A 55 46.73 -4.52 -12.17
N VAL A 56 46.21 -5.19 -11.14
CA VAL A 56 44.95 -5.93 -11.19
C VAL A 56 44.01 -5.40 -10.12
N SER A 57 42.71 -5.41 -10.40
CA SER A 57 41.69 -5.01 -9.42
C SER A 57 40.52 -5.97 -9.41
N SER A 58 39.86 -6.03 -8.26
CA SER A 58 38.63 -6.77 -8.06
C SER A 58 37.74 -5.94 -7.15
N TYR A 59 36.43 -6.07 -7.30
CA TYR A 59 35.49 -5.32 -6.49
C TYR A 59 34.31 -6.19 -6.09
N GLN A 60 33.66 -5.76 -5.02
CA GLN A 60 32.40 -6.32 -4.57
C GLN A 60 31.46 -5.16 -4.22
N ASP A 61 30.25 -5.23 -4.74
CA ASP A 61 29.20 -4.28 -4.41
C ASP A 61 28.47 -4.74 -3.14
N VAL A 62 28.15 -3.78 -2.28
CA VAL A 62 27.43 -3.95 -1.02
C VAL A 62 26.16 -3.13 -1.10
N THR A 63 25.01 -3.77 -0.94
CA THR A 63 23.70 -3.11 -0.98
C THR A 63 23.22 -2.78 0.43
N ILE A 64 22.87 -1.53 0.66
CA ILE A 64 22.29 -1.00 1.88
C ILE A 64 20.83 -0.68 1.60
N ILE A 65 19.93 -1.39 2.27
CA ILE A 65 18.48 -1.20 2.17
C ILE A 65 18.04 -0.44 3.41
N SER A 66 17.57 0.79 3.23
CA SER A 66 17.04 1.66 4.28
C SER A 66 15.57 2.01 4.00
N LYS A 67 14.84 1.04 3.42
CA LYS A 67 13.45 1.25 3.06
C LYS A 67 12.52 1.07 4.26
N ILE A 68 12.15 2.17 4.91
CA ILE A 68 11.33 2.10 6.12
C ILE A 68 9.85 1.80 5.84
N LEU A 69 9.38 2.09 4.63
CA LEU A 69 8.00 1.91 4.22
C LEU A 69 7.95 1.32 2.81
N GLU A 70 7.29 0.18 2.68
CA GLU A 70 7.16 -0.53 1.41
C GLU A 70 5.72 -1.00 1.23
N LYS A 71 5.20 -0.86 0.01
CA LYS A 71 3.85 -1.28 -0.34
C LYS A 71 3.87 -2.27 -1.49
N ASN A 72 3.23 -3.40 -1.26
CA ASN A 72 3.13 -4.51 -2.20
C ASN A 72 1.67 -4.88 -2.45
N THR A 73 1.45 -5.54 -3.58
CA THR A 73 0.14 -6.05 -3.97
C THR A 73 0.30 -7.38 -4.69
N THR A 74 -0.63 -8.29 -4.44
CA THR A 74 -0.78 -9.54 -5.19
C THR A 74 -2.25 -9.72 -5.57
N GLN A 75 -2.48 -10.49 -6.62
CA GLN A 75 -3.82 -10.87 -7.05
C GLN A 75 -3.97 -12.38 -6.95
N PRO A 76 -4.54 -12.91 -5.86
CA PRO A 76 -4.77 -14.34 -5.75
C PRO A 76 -5.88 -14.82 -6.69
N ARG A 77 -6.82 -13.95 -7.05
CA ARG A 77 -7.90 -14.21 -8.00
C ARG A 77 -8.41 -12.93 -8.64
N ALA A 78 -8.92 -13.02 -9.87
CA ALA A 78 -9.50 -11.88 -10.59
C ALA A 78 -10.56 -11.17 -9.74
N GLY A 79 -10.55 -9.83 -9.71
CA GLY A 79 -11.50 -9.02 -8.93
C GLY A 79 -11.16 -8.80 -7.45
N GLU A 80 -10.07 -9.40 -6.94
CA GLU A 80 -9.63 -9.27 -5.54
C GLU A 80 -8.12 -8.95 -5.48
N LEU A 81 -7.73 -8.03 -4.60
CA LEU A 81 -6.33 -7.65 -4.37
C LEU A 81 -5.95 -7.82 -2.91
N HIS A 82 -4.77 -8.39 -2.68
CA HIS A 82 -4.15 -8.50 -1.36
C HIS A 82 -3.01 -7.50 -1.28
N TRP A 83 -3.16 -6.52 -0.41
CA TRP A 83 -2.15 -5.50 -0.15
C TRP A 83 -1.35 -5.86 1.10
N ALA A 84 -0.07 -5.51 1.07
CA ALA A 84 0.79 -5.54 2.24
C ALA A 84 1.55 -4.22 2.33
N VAL A 85 1.58 -3.63 3.52
CA VAL A 85 2.38 -2.47 3.85
C VAL A 85 3.37 -2.90 4.93
N ASP A 86 4.64 -2.88 4.58
CA ASP A 86 5.72 -3.22 5.49
C ASP A 86 6.31 -1.95 6.08
N TYR A 87 6.33 -1.88 7.41
CA TYR A 87 7.04 -0.89 8.20
C TYR A 87 8.30 -1.50 8.81
N LYS A 88 9.47 -0.91 8.52
CA LYS A 88 10.80 -1.46 8.82
C LYS A 88 11.70 -0.36 9.43
N PRO A 89 11.66 -0.11 10.75
CA PRO A 89 12.34 1.04 11.36
C PRO A 89 13.87 0.94 11.43
N TYR A 90 14.48 -0.25 11.33
CA TYR A 90 15.93 -0.47 11.44
C TYR A 90 16.58 0.20 12.68
N ASP A 91 15.88 0.21 13.82
CA ASP A 91 16.32 0.84 15.09
C ASP A 91 16.61 2.36 15.00
N LEU A 92 15.96 3.08 14.08
CA LEU A 92 16.13 4.53 13.93
C LEU A 92 15.43 5.33 15.04
N ALA A 93 16.01 6.49 15.39
CA ALA A 93 15.60 7.31 16.54
C ALA A 93 14.29 8.10 16.35
N GLN A 94 13.75 8.21 15.13
CA GLN A 94 12.44 8.83 14.87
C GLN A 94 11.56 7.92 14.02
N PRO A 95 11.05 6.84 14.62
CA PRO A 95 10.14 5.92 13.95
C PRO A 95 8.74 6.53 13.78
N GLY A 96 7.99 6.05 12.79
CA GLY A 96 6.61 6.51 12.57
C GLY A 96 5.63 5.89 13.56
N GLU A 97 4.56 6.60 13.86
CA GLU A 97 3.52 6.23 14.83
C GLU A 97 2.30 5.60 14.17
N LYS A 98 2.02 5.97 12.91
CA LYS A 98 0.78 5.61 12.23
C LYS A 98 1.01 5.44 10.73
N LEU A 99 0.33 4.46 10.14
CA LEU A 99 0.15 4.33 8.70
C LEU A 99 -1.21 4.91 8.30
N GLU A 100 -1.23 5.71 7.24
CA GLU A 100 -2.43 6.17 6.55
C GLU A 100 -2.40 5.77 5.09
N ASP A 101 -3.34 4.93 4.70
CA ASP A 101 -3.46 4.37 3.36
C ASP A 101 -4.68 4.98 2.67
N GLN A 102 -4.42 5.79 1.65
CA GLN A 102 -5.44 6.51 0.89
C GLN A 102 -5.85 5.65 -0.31
N LEU A 103 -7.00 4.98 -0.20
CA LEU A 103 -7.49 4.12 -1.26
C LEU A 103 -8.04 4.94 -2.43
N PRO A 104 -7.59 4.68 -3.68
CA PRO A 104 -8.18 5.29 -4.87
C PRO A 104 -9.58 4.75 -5.10
N THR A 105 -10.37 5.45 -5.89
CA THR A 105 -11.64 4.92 -6.41
C THR A 105 -11.38 3.67 -7.26
N GLY A 106 -12.34 2.75 -7.28
CA GLY A 106 -12.28 1.52 -8.07
C GLY A 106 -11.71 0.29 -7.36
N ILE A 107 -11.24 0.43 -6.12
CA ILE A 107 -10.95 -0.68 -5.20
C ILE A 107 -11.50 -0.35 -3.82
N ASP A 108 -12.29 -1.24 -3.22
CA ASP A 108 -12.95 -0.95 -1.94
C ASP A 108 -12.57 -1.99 -0.88
N LEU A 109 -12.45 -1.56 0.37
CA LEU A 109 -12.37 -2.47 1.51
C LEU A 109 -13.71 -3.15 1.74
N ARG A 110 -13.66 -4.33 2.36
CA ARG A 110 -14.86 -5.08 2.71
C ARG A 110 -15.52 -4.51 3.96
N MET A 111 -16.80 -4.20 3.83
CA MET A 111 -17.65 -3.69 4.89
C MET A 111 -18.81 -4.66 5.13
N ASP A 112 -19.42 -4.56 6.30
CA ASP A 112 -20.72 -5.19 6.56
C ASP A 112 -21.88 -4.32 6.05
N ALA A 113 -23.11 -4.79 6.22
CA ALA A 113 -24.31 -4.07 5.79
C ALA A 113 -24.54 -2.73 6.52
N ASN A 114 -23.88 -2.51 7.66
CA ASN A 114 -23.93 -1.27 8.42
C ASN A 114 -22.77 -0.33 8.08
N GLY A 115 -21.98 -0.62 7.03
CA GLY A 115 -20.84 0.20 6.62
C GLY A 115 -19.63 0.09 7.56
N SER A 116 -19.61 -0.89 8.46
CA SER A 116 -18.49 -1.13 9.36
C SER A 116 -17.43 -2.02 8.71
N LEU A 117 -16.16 -1.69 8.92
CA LEU A 117 -15.02 -2.42 8.35
C LEU A 117 -14.96 -3.86 8.90
N VAL A 118 -14.88 -4.86 8.02
CA VAL A 118 -14.82 -6.27 8.42
C VAL A 118 -13.36 -6.70 8.61
N LEU A 119 -12.89 -6.73 9.86
CA LEU A 119 -11.49 -7.09 10.16
C LEU A 119 -11.21 -8.58 9.92
N ALA A 120 -12.06 -9.46 10.44
CA ALA A 120 -11.81 -10.90 10.49
C ALA A 120 -11.55 -11.48 9.09
N GLY A 121 -10.35 -12.00 8.88
CA GLY A 121 -9.92 -12.61 7.61
C GLY A 121 -9.62 -11.62 6.47
N ASN A 122 -9.93 -10.33 6.60
CA ASN A 122 -9.67 -9.33 5.56
C ASN A 122 -8.56 -8.35 5.92
N ILE A 123 -8.26 -8.18 7.20
CA ILE A 123 -7.19 -7.28 7.68
C ILE A 123 -6.40 -8.00 8.76
N THR A 124 -5.08 -7.98 8.62
CA THR A 124 -4.15 -8.60 9.57
C THR A 124 -2.95 -7.70 9.77
N ALA A 125 -2.33 -7.78 10.95
CA ALA A 125 -1.02 -7.20 11.20
C ALA A 125 -0.16 -8.21 11.93
N ASN A 126 1.13 -8.25 11.60
CA ASN A 126 2.10 -9.11 12.27
C ASN A 126 3.37 -8.33 12.57
N GLU A 127 3.92 -8.54 13.76
CA GLU A 127 5.29 -8.13 14.07
C GLU A 127 6.27 -8.91 13.17
N MET A 128 7.34 -8.26 12.72
CA MET A 128 8.39 -8.87 11.92
C MET A 128 9.72 -8.83 12.64
N THR A 129 10.54 -9.87 12.42
CA THR A 129 11.92 -9.94 12.94
C THR A 129 12.91 -9.75 11.80
N LEU A 130 13.86 -8.83 11.97
CA LEU A 130 14.99 -8.63 11.05
C LEU A 130 16.02 -9.75 11.22
N ASN A 131 16.29 -10.47 10.15
CA ASN A 131 17.26 -11.56 10.11
C ASN A 131 18.68 -11.02 9.83
N PRO A 132 19.75 -11.77 10.18
CA PRO A 132 21.12 -11.37 9.91
C PRO A 132 21.46 -11.13 8.43
N ASP A 133 20.68 -11.70 7.51
CA ASP A 133 20.83 -11.52 6.06
C ASP A 133 20.08 -10.29 5.50
N GLY A 134 19.39 -9.53 6.37
CA GLY A 134 18.61 -8.36 6.00
C GLY A 134 17.16 -8.65 5.59
N SER A 135 16.76 -9.93 5.53
CA SER A 135 15.37 -10.32 5.30
C SER A 135 14.51 -10.15 6.56
N TYR A 136 13.19 -10.22 6.40
CA TYR A 136 12.26 -10.19 7.52
C TYR A 136 11.47 -11.50 7.59
N THR A 137 11.27 -11.98 8.81
CA THR A 137 10.37 -13.11 9.09
C THR A 137 9.11 -12.61 9.79
N ILE A 138 7.94 -12.99 9.26
CA ILE A 138 6.64 -12.72 9.87
C ILE A 138 6.55 -13.50 11.19
N GLY A 139 6.26 -12.78 12.26
CA GLY A 139 6.14 -13.31 13.62
C GLY A 139 4.72 -13.15 14.17
N SER A 140 4.66 -12.79 15.45
CA SER A 140 3.42 -12.75 16.23
C SER A 140 2.35 -11.85 15.61
N PRO A 141 1.08 -12.26 15.59
CA PRO A 141 -0.01 -11.42 15.15
C PRO A 141 -0.23 -10.26 16.14
N VAL A 142 -0.59 -9.11 15.59
CA VAL A 142 -1.05 -7.94 16.36
C VAL A 142 -2.58 -8.02 16.45
N THR A 143 -3.12 -7.89 17.66
CA THR A 143 -4.57 -7.80 17.86
C THR A 143 -5.10 -6.48 17.31
N LEU A 144 -5.98 -6.57 16.30
CA LEU A 144 -6.64 -5.42 15.69
C LEU A 144 -8.01 -5.17 16.33
N GLU A 145 -8.27 -3.92 16.69
CA GLU A 145 -9.50 -3.44 17.29
C GLU A 145 -9.95 -2.17 16.56
N LEU A 146 -11.13 -2.24 15.95
CA LEU A 146 -11.71 -1.15 15.18
C LEU A 146 -11.93 0.08 16.09
N GLY A 147 -11.48 1.25 15.63
CA GLY A 147 -11.54 2.51 16.38
C GLY A 147 -10.42 2.68 17.40
N ARG A 148 -9.64 1.64 17.71
CA ARG A 148 -8.48 1.72 18.62
C ARG A 148 -7.17 1.82 17.87
N ASN A 149 -6.82 0.78 17.11
CA ASN A 149 -5.56 0.71 16.36
C ASN A 149 -5.75 0.46 14.87
N VAL A 150 -6.97 0.21 14.42
CA VAL A 150 -7.34 0.23 13.00
C VAL A 150 -8.63 1.01 12.83
N SER A 151 -8.73 1.84 11.79
CA SER A 151 -9.95 2.57 11.46
C SER A 151 -10.03 2.84 9.96
N TYR A 152 -11.24 3.03 9.44
CA TYR A 152 -11.45 3.45 8.07
C TYR A 152 -12.45 4.59 8.02
N ASP A 153 -12.08 5.68 7.37
CA ASP A 153 -13.00 6.76 7.03
C ASP A 153 -13.47 6.54 5.59
N ASN A 154 -14.77 6.24 5.42
CA ASN A 154 -15.35 5.96 4.12
C ASN A 154 -15.48 7.22 3.24
N ALA A 155 -15.69 8.40 3.85
CA ALA A 155 -15.84 9.65 3.13
C ALA A 155 -14.51 10.09 2.51
N THR A 156 -13.42 9.97 3.28
CA THR A 156 -12.07 10.30 2.81
C THR A 156 -11.35 9.11 2.19
N ARG A 157 -11.87 7.89 2.34
CA ARG A 157 -11.27 6.62 1.88
C ARG A 157 -9.88 6.33 2.49
N VAL A 158 -9.68 6.73 3.74
CA VAL A 158 -8.41 6.57 4.46
C VAL A 158 -8.48 5.40 5.44
N LEU A 159 -7.66 4.37 5.21
CA LEU A 159 -7.40 3.28 6.16
C LEU A 159 -6.23 3.65 7.05
N SER A 160 -6.44 3.57 8.35
CA SER A 160 -5.45 3.92 9.37
C SER A 160 -5.04 2.69 10.17
N PHE A 161 -3.74 2.56 10.45
CA PHE A 161 -3.19 1.59 11.38
C PHE A 161 -2.21 2.27 12.35
N ILE A 162 -2.44 2.15 13.66
CA ILE A 162 -1.53 2.66 14.69
C ILE A 162 -0.46 1.60 14.94
N ILE A 163 0.80 1.99 14.81
CA ILE A 163 1.95 1.12 15.02
C ILE A 163 2.09 0.86 16.52
N PRO A 164 2.02 -0.41 17.00
CA PRO A 164 2.01 -0.70 18.43
C PRO A 164 3.29 -0.31 19.17
N ASP A 165 4.44 -0.59 18.56
CA ASP A 165 5.76 -0.24 19.07
C ASP A 165 6.60 0.22 17.88
N ASN A 166 6.80 1.51 17.77
CA ASN A 166 7.43 2.13 16.61
C ASN A 166 8.92 1.70 16.41
N THR A 167 9.55 1.07 17.41
CA THR A 167 10.90 0.49 17.29
C THR A 167 10.90 -0.87 16.58
N LYS A 168 9.75 -1.50 16.42
CA LYS A 168 9.59 -2.83 15.82
C LYS A 168 9.07 -2.77 14.40
N ALA A 169 9.39 -3.79 13.61
CA ALA A 169 8.89 -3.93 12.26
C ALA A 169 7.51 -4.59 12.24
N TYR A 170 6.64 -4.18 11.31
CA TYR A 170 5.31 -4.77 11.12
C TYR A 170 4.96 -4.94 9.65
N SER A 171 4.23 -5.99 9.33
CA SER A 171 3.53 -6.11 8.05
C SER A 171 2.03 -5.96 8.31
N PHE A 172 1.43 -4.93 7.70
CA PHE A 172 -0.01 -4.66 7.75
C PHE A 172 -0.63 -5.04 6.41
N SER A 173 -1.52 -6.03 6.42
CA SER A 173 -2.11 -6.60 5.20
C SER A 173 -3.61 -6.43 5.20
N TYR A 174 -4.17 -6.18 4.02
CA TYR A 174 -5.60 -6.05 3.85
C TYR A 174 -6.07 -6.44 2.44
N ILE A 175 -7.35 -6.80 2.34
CA ILE A 175 -7.99 -7.21 1.09
C ILE A 175 -8.90 -6.09 0.59
N THR A 176 -8.81 -5.80 -0.71
CA THR A 176 -9.79 -4.96 -1.41
C THR A 176 -10.44 -5.73 -2.55
N ASP A 177 -11.72 -5.48 -2.78
CA ASP A 177 -12.41 -5.94 -3.98
C ASP A 177 -12.37 -4.86 -5.06
N ILE A 178 -12.24 -5.28 -6.32
CA ILE A 178 -12.19 -4.37 -7.46
C ILE A 178 -13.62 -3.95 -7.84
N THR A 179 -13.90 -2.65 -7.79
CA THR A 179 -15.19 -2.05 -8.13
C THR A 179 -15.14 -1.19 -9.39
N GLY A 180 -13.94 -0.78 -9.79
CA GLY A 180 -13.69 0.10 -10.93
C GLY A 180 -13.86 -0.58 -12.29
N GLU A 181 -13.77 0.24 -13.33
CA GLU A 181 -13.66 -0.20 -14.72
C GLU A 181 -12.18 -0.42 -15.10
N PRO A 182 -11.90 -1.06 -16.26
CA PRO A 182 -10.54 -1.27 -16.72
C PRO A 182 -9.72 0.02 -16.78
N GLY A 183 -8.52 0.00 -16.21
CA GLY A 183 -7.68 1.17 -16.04
C GLY A 183 -6.67 1.01 -14.92
N THR A 184 -5.83 2.01 -14.72
CA THR A 184 -4.82 1.99 -13.66
C THR A 184 -5.36 2.66 -12.41
N VAL A 185 -5.24 1.97 -11.28
CA VAL A 185 -5.42 2.53 -9.94
C VAL A 185 -4.09 2.55 -9.22
N THR A 186 -3.83 3.59 -8.43
CA THR A 186 -2.61 3.70 -7.64
C THR A 186 -2.99 3.83 -6.18
N ASN A 187 -2.59 2.85 -5.37
CA ASN A 187 -2.83 2.88 -3.94
C ASN A 187 -1.60 3.44 -3.22
N LYS A 188 -1.81 4.41 -2.32
CA LYS A 188 -0.75 5.19 -1.66
C LYS A 188 -0.87 5.06 -0.15
N VAL A 189 0.28 4.83 0.50
CA VAL A 189 0.39 4.82 1.96
C VAL A 189 1.44 5.81 2.42
N SER A 190 1.14 6.48 3.53
CA SER A 190 1.99 7.43 4.22
C SER A 190 2.28 6.94 5.62
N LEU A 191 3.52 7.06 6.05
CA LEU A 191 3.97 6.89 7.43
C LEU A 191 3.99 8.26 8.10
N LEU A 192 3.22 8.40 9.16
CA LEU A 192 3.11 9.60 9.97
C LEU A 192 3.88 9.41 11.28
N GLY A 193 4.58 10.45 11.73
CA GLY A 193 5.23 10.51 13.04
C GLY A 193 5.25 11.94 13.57
N SER A 194 5.84 12.15 14.75
CA SER A 194 5.88 13.43 15.45
C SER A 194 6.76 14.53 14.81
N GLY A 195 7.42 14.23 13.67
CA GLY A 195 8.36 15.13 12.97
C GLY A 195 7.86 15.61 11.59
N THR A 196 8.65 16.45 10.91
CA THR A 196 8.30 17.08 9.62
C THR A 196 8.43 16.18 8.39
N GLY A 197 8.88 14.93 8.55
CA GLY A 197 9.05 13.98 7.45
C GLY A 197 7.91 12.96 7.43
N GLN A 198 7.01 13.08 6.45
CA GLN A 198 6.10 12.01 6.08
C GLN A 198 6.81 11.17 5.00
N GLU A 199 7.00 9.89 5.27
CA GLU A 199 7.52 8.95 4.28
C GLU A 199 6.34 8.32 3.55
N GLU A 200 6.37 8.30 2.23
CA GLU A 200 5.26 7.81 1.43
C GLU A 200 5.73 6.84 0.37
N THR A 201 4.85 5.90 0.04
CA THR A 201 5.06 4.99 -1.09
C THR A 201 3.74 4.64 -1.72
N SER A 202 3.78 4.14 -2.95
CA SER A 202 2.59 3.76 -3.67
C SER A 202 2.84 2.54 -4.55
N LYS A 203 1.75 1.85 -4.87
CA LYS A 203 1.79 0.68 -5.72
C LYS A 203 0.64 0.74 -6.74
N PRO A 204 0.94 0.85 -8.04
CA PRO A 204 -0.08 0.80 -9.07
C PRO A 204 -0.56 -0.63 -9.31
N TYR A 205 -1.79 -0.76 -9.77
CA TYR A 205 -2.40 -1.97 -10.29
C TYR A 205 -3.24 -1.65 -11.53
N VAL A 206 -3.23 -2.53 -12.52
CA VAL A 206 -3.99 -2.39 -13.76
C VAL A 206 -5.21 -3.29 -13.70
N ILE A 207 -6.39 -2.69 -13.54
CA ILE A 207 -7.68 -3.38 -13.59
C ILE A 207 -7.95 -3.83 -15.02
N SER A 208 -8.26 -5.11 -15.18
CA SER A 208 -8.64 -5.73 -16.44
C SER A 208 -10.16 -5.93 -16.55
N ALA A 209 -10.63 -6.23 -17.76
CA ALA A 209 -12.04 -6.63 -17.96
C ALA A 209 -12.40 -7.94 -17.24
N LEU A 210 -11.41 -8.82 -17.03
CA LEU A 210 -11.59 -10.06 -16.26
C LEU A 210 -11.90 -9.75 -14.80
N ASP A 211 -11.25 -8.74 -14.22
CA ASP A 211 -11.52 -8.30 -12.85
C ASP A 211 -12.95 -7.80 -12.69
N GLY A 212 -13.38 -6.92 -13.59
CA GLY A 212 -14.75 -6.40 -13.58
C GLY A 212 -15.79 -7.52 -13.69
N SER A 213 -15.55 -8.50 -14.57
CA SER A 213 -16.45 -9.66 -14.73
C SER A 213 -16.49 -10.53 -13.47
N ALA A 214 -15.34 -10.78 -12.87
CA ALA A 214 -15.22 -11.62 -11.68
C ALA A 214 -15.88 -10.99 -10.44
N SER A 215 -15.77 -9.67 -10.28
CA SER A 215 -16.43 -8.94 -9.19
C SER A 215 -17.95 -9.00 -9.26
N LEU A 216 -18.52 -8.96 -10.47
CA LEU A 216 -19.97 -9.06 -10.69
C LEU A 216 -20.53 -10.47 -10.45
N GLN A 217 -19.71 -11.50 -10.64
CA GLN A 217 -20.13 -12.89 -10.42
C GLN A 217 -20.14 -13.29 -8.95
N ARG A 218 -19.25 -12.72 -8.14
CA ARG A 218 -19.05 -13.16 -6.75
C ARG A 218 -19.73 -12.29 -5.70
N ASN A 219 -20.11 -11.06 -6.05
CA ASN A 219 -20.64 -10.11 -5.09
C ASN A 219 -22.00 -9.58 -5.53
N GLY A 220 -22.79 -9.11 -4.57
CA GLY A 220 -24.02 -8.37 -4.83
C GLY A 220 -23.74 -7.10 -5.64
N TRP A 221 -24.66 -6.77 -6.55
CA TRP A 221 -24.63 -5.53 -7.31
C TRP A 221 -26.04 -5.07 -7.65
N ILE A 222 -26.18 -3.76 -7.83
CA ILE A 222 -27.42 -3.09 -8.27
C ILE A 222 -27.09 -2.34 -9.57
N SER A 223 -27.95 -2.48 -10.58
CA SER A 223 -27.91 -1.66 -11.79
C SER A 223 -29.12 -0.75 -11.82
N ILE A 224 -28.86 0.53 -12.03
CA ILE A 224 -29.87 1.58 -12.11
C ILE A 224 -29.81 2.15 -13.52
N THR A 225 -30.95 2.35 -14.14
CA THR A 225 -31.08 3.07 -15.42
C THR A 225 -32.02 4.24 -15.19
N LYS A 226 -31.52 5.46 -15.40
CA LYS A 226 -32.28 6.68 -15.26
C LYS A 226 -32.61 7.24 -16.63
N THR A 227 -33.88 7.60 -16.80
CA THR A 227 -34.37 8.31 -17.98
C THR A 227 -35.01 9.64 -17.59
N ASP A 228 -35.16 10.53 -18.56
CA ASP A 228 -35.99 11.72 -18.44
C ASP A 228 -37.49 11.40 -18.59
N GLY A 229 -38.33 12.44 -18.52
CA GLY A 229 -39.79 12.32 -18.64
C GLY A 229 -40.29 11.94 -20.04
N VAL A 230 -39.41 11.92 -21.06
CA VAL A 230 -39.74 11.45 -22.43
C VAL A 230 -39.09 10.11 -22.77
N GLY A 231 -38.39 9.49 -21.82
CA GLY A 231 -37.78 8.16 -21.92
C GLY A 231 -36.34 8.15 -22.47
N ALA A 232 -35.70 9.30 -22.64
CA ALA A 232 -34.29 9.35 -23.06
C ALA A 232 -33.35 9.09 -21.86
N PRO A 233 -32.19 8.44 -22.05
CA PRO A 233 -31.24 8.21 -20.97
C PRO A 233 -30.72 9.50 -20.33
N LEU A 234 -30.64 9.53 -19.00
CA LEU A 234 -30.23 10.70 -18.23
C LEU A 234 -28.89 10.48 -17.52
N ALA A 235 -27.85 11.13 -18.04
CA ALA A 235 -26.51 11.14 -17.46
C ALA A 235 -26.38 12.16 -16.32
N GLY A 236 -25.49 11.88 -15.36
CA GLY A 236 -25.17 12.81 -14.27
C GLY A 236 -26.13 12.79 -13.08
N ALA A 237 -27.06 11.83 -13.00
CA ALA A 237 -27.87 11.61 -11.81
C ALA A 237 -27.05 10.80 -10.78
N GLU A 238 -27.04 11.25 -9.52
CA GLU A 238 -26.29 10.60 -8.44
C GLU A 238 -27.20 9.76 -7.57
N PHE A 239 -26.85 8.48 -7.41
CA PHE A 239 -27.54 7.54 -6.55
C PHE A 239 -26.65 7.16 -5.36
N THR A 240 -27.25 7.13 -4.18
CA THR A 240 -26.59 6.69 -2.95
C THR A 240 -27.37 5.53 -2.35
N LEU A 241 -26.65 4.46 -2.04
CA LEU A 241 -27.15 3.31 -1.30
C LEU A 241 -26.77 3.49 0.16
N TYR A 242 -27.76 3.61 1.04
CA TYR A 242 -27.60 3.77 2.47
C TYR A 242 -27.86 2.45 3.20
N ALA A 243 -27.25 2.29 4.37
CA ALA A 243 -27.68 1.29 5.34
C ALA A 243 -29.11 1.58 5.81
N LEU A 244 -29.73 0.63 6.50
CA LEU A 244 -31.08 0.80 7.06
C LEU A 244 -31.22 1.96 8.05
N ASP A 245 -30.12 2.45 8.62
CA ASP A 245 -30.12 3.65 9.46
C ASP A 245 -30.45 4.95 8.70
N GLY A 246 -30.48 4.90 7.36
CA GLY A 246 -30.81 6.03 6.48
C GLY A 246 -29.75 7.12 6.40
N SER A 247 -28.55 6.90 6.95
CA SER A 247 -27.49 7.91 7.00
C SER A 247 -26.10 7.39 6.61
N THR A 248 -25.82 6.12 6.90
CA THR A 248 -24.54 5.50 6.57
C THR A 248 -24.48 5.15 5.09
N VAL A 249 -23.56 5.77 4.36
CA VAL A 249 -23.34 5.52 2.93
C VAL A 249 -22.59 4.20 2.73
N ILE A 250 -23.19 3.29 1.95
CA ILE A 250 -22.62 1.98 1.58
C ILE A 250 -21.98 2.05 0.20
N LYS A 251 -22.69 2.62 -0.77
CA LYS A 251 -22.19 2.85 -2.14
C LYS A 251 -22.76 4.15 -2.70
N LYS A 252 -22.01 4.76 -3.61
CA LYS A 252 -22.45 5.91 -4.41
C LYS A 252 -22.06 5.69 -5.86
N GLY A 253 -22.88 6.18 -6.78
CA GLY A 253 -22.59 6.15 -8.20
C GLY A 253 -23.30 7.26 -8.96
N VAL A 254 -22.79 7.57 -10.16
CA VAL A 254 -23.36 8.57 -11.07
C VAL A 254 -23.70 7.92 -12.39
N THR A 255 -24.86 8.24 -12.96
CA THR A 255 -25.28 7.69 -14.26
C THR A 255 -24.39 8.18 -15.39
N GLY A 256 -23.97 7.24 -16.25
CA GLY A 256 -23.18 7.51 -17.45
C GLY A 256 -24.02 8.08 -18.59
N SER A 257 -23.38 8.24 -19.76
CA SER A 257 -24.04 8.75 -20.99
C SER A 257 -25.19 7.88 -21.47
N ASP A 258 -25.21 6.61 -21.11
CA ASP A 258 -26.27 5.65 -21.36
C ASP A 258 -27.37 5.67 -20.29
N GLY A 259 -27.33 6.64 -19.37
CA GLY A 259 -28.24 6.76 -18.25
C GLY A 259 -28.07 5.68 -17.18
N ALA A 260 -27.03 4.82 -17.27
CA ALA A 260 -26.88 3.69 -16.37
C ALA A 260 -25.78 3.91 -15.33
N VAL A 261 -25.95 3.31 -14.16
CA VAL A 261 -24.91 3.18 -13.12
C VAL A 261 -24.98 1.80 -12.48
N LYS A 262 -23.81 1.24 -12.16
CA LYS A 262 -23.70 -0.03 -11.44
C LYS A 262 -23.02 0.19 -10.10
N LEU A 263 -23.74 -0.14 -9.02
CA LEU A 263 -23.18 -0.22 -7.68
C LEU A 263 -22.72 -1.66 -7.46
N LYS A 264 -21.41 -1.87 -7.32
CA LYS A 264 -20.79 -3.20 -7.24
C LYS A 264 -20.29 -3.49 -5.82
N VAL A 265 -20.16 -4.78 -5.52
CA VAL A 265 -19.60 -5.29 -4.25
C VAL A 265 -20.42 -4.76 -3.07
N ILE A 266 -21.71 -5.04 -3.12
CA ILE A 266 -22.66 -4.74 -2.06
C ILE A 266 -22.70 -5.96 -1.13
N PRO A 267 -22.45 -5.79 0.18
CA PRO A 267 -22.61 -6.86 1.15
C PRO A 267 -24.06 -7.39 1.20
N ASP A 268 -24.27 -8.58 1.75
CA ASP A 268 -25.61 -9.08 1.98
C ASP A 268 -26.28 -8.29 3.11
N GLY A 269 -27.45 -7.71 2.83
CA GLY A 269 -28.19 -6.87 3.76
C GLY A 269 -29.39 -6.20 3.11
N GLU A 270 -30.10 -5.40 3.91
CA GLU A 270 -31.17 -4.52 3.44
C GLU A 270 -30.66 -3.08 3.40
N TYR A 271 -31.12 -2.32 2.42
CA TYR A 271 -30.58 -1.00 2.10
C TYR A 271 -31.66 -0.04 1.66
N LEU A 272 -31.36 1.25 1.73
CA LEU A 272 -32.21 2.31 1.18
C LEU A 272 -31.50 2.91 -0.03
N LEU A 273 -32.11 2.79 -1.21
CA LEU A 273 -31.60 3.42 -2.43
C LEU A 273 -32.30 4.77 -2.64
N GLN A 274 -31.50 5.83 -2.77
CA GLN A 274 -32.01 7.17 -2.98
C GLN A 274 -31.30 7.87 -4.15
N GLU A 275 -32.07 8.55 -4.99
CA GLU A 275 -31.53 9.57 -5.90
C GLU A 275 -31.17 10.81 -5.07
N THR A 276 -29.90 11.17 -5.05
CA THR A 276 -29.34 12.21 -4.17
C THR A 276 -28.97 13.50 -4.89
N ALA A 277 -28.76 13.44 -6.20
CA ALA A 277 -28.61 14.63 -7.03
C ALA A 277 -29.07 14.35 -8.46
N VAL A 278 -29.52 15.39 -9.15
CA VAL A 278 -29.92 15.36 -10.56
C VAL A 278 -29.11 16.38 -11.36
N PRO A 279 -28.92 16.17 -12.67
CA PRO A 279 -28.31 17.16 -13.53
C PRO A 279 -29.15 18.45 -13.62
N ALA A 280 -28.50 19.56 -13.96
CA ALA A 280 -29.16 20.86 -14.07
C ALA A 280 -30.36 20.83 -15.05
N GLY A 281 -31.48 21.45 -14.66
CA GLY A 281 -32.71 21.46 -15.44
C GLY A 281 -33.70 20.34 -15.12
N TYR A 282 -33.34 19.41 -14.23
CA TYR A 282 -34.21 18.34 -13.74
C TYR A 282 -34.62 18.58 -12.28
N THR A 283 -35.71 17.94 -11.86
CA THR A 283 -36.18 17.95 -10.47
C THR A 283 -35.84 16.61 -9.82
N LEU A 284 -35.32 16.65 -8.59
CA LEU A 284 -34.97 15.46 -7.82
C LEU A 284 -36.25 14.68 -7.45
N GLU A 285 -36.24 13.37 -7.70
CA GLU A 285 -37.32 12.51 -7.23
C GLU A 285 -37.19 12.30 -5.71
N SER A 286 -38.25 12.59 -4.95
CA SER A 286 -38.20 12.63 -3.48
C SER A 286 -38.64 11.34 -2.79
N VAL A 287 -38.85 10.25 -3.54
CA VAL A 287 -39.35 8.97 -3.00
C VAL A 287 -38.19 7.98 -2.87
N PRO A 288 -37.81 7.56 -1.64
CA PRO A 288 -36.83 6.50 -1.44
C PRO A 288 -37.37 5.14 -1.91
N HIS A 289 -36.47 4.28 -2.40
CA HIS A 289 -36.80 2.89 -2.75
C HIS A 289 -36.14 1.92 -1.77
N SER A 290 -36.92 0.92 -1.32
CA SER A 290 -36.50 -0.17 -0.41
C SER A 290 -36.44 -1.50 -1.14
#